data_AF-A0A2N0AN89-F1
#
_entry.id   AF-A0A2N0AN89-F1
#
_cell.length_a   1.000
_cell.length_b   1.000
_cell.length_c   1.000
_cell.angle_alpha   90.00
_cell.angle_beta   90.00
_cell.angle_gamma   90.00
#
_symmetry.space_group_name_H-M   'P 1'
#
loop_
_entity.id
_entity.type
_entity.pdbx_description
1 polymer ?
#
loop_
_entity_poly.entity_id
_entity_poly.type
_entity_poly.pdbx_seq_one_letter_code
_entity_poly.pdbx_strand_id
1 'polypeptide(L)'
;MDKKLLLNDSLHFLGLNPGFTEFELKESYHKLAKKYHPDSGEFTSDVMFLELNKHYESLKDFLLIHSEEEFIGTEVREDLGSFDKNNLYTKPSKDPVFHEYKLAKEKETEAILHYYEKRNLHPIELSESLNKELVQLRKDLEPVLSVYAEILKKHPTSLWASDAKDSFERLRVWWS
;
A
#
# COMPACT_ATOMS: atom_id res chain seq x y z
N MET A 1 20.11 1.55 1.75
CA MET A 1 20.08 1.78 3.21
C MET A 1 19.38 0.59 3.84
N ASP A 2 20.05 -0.08 4.77
CA ASP A 2 19.63 -1.36 5.32
C ASP A 2 18.30 -1.22 6.07
N LYS A 3 17.26 -1.93 5.61
CA LYS A 3 15.92 -1.97 6.23
C LYS A 3 15.99 -2.27 7.74
N LYS A 4 17.02 -3.02 8.16
CA LYS A 4 17.31 -3.39 9.55
C LYS A 4 17.75 -2.20 10.42
N LEU A 5 18.46 -1.22 9.85
CA LEU A 5 18.85 0.00 10.56
C LEU A 5 17.63 0.90 10.80
N LEU A 6 16.80 1.08 9.75
CA LEU A 6 15.57 1.87 9.85
C LEU A 6 14.58 1.26 10.87
N LEU A 7 14.52 -0.07 10.97
CA LEU A 7 13.71 -0.75 11.97
C LEU A 7 14.22 -0.48 13.39
N ASN A 8 15.53 -0.60 13.62
CA ASN A 8 16.13 -0.36 14.93
C ASN A 8 15.95 1.11 15.38
N ASP A 9 16.12 2.05 14.46
CA ASP A 9 15.88 3.48 14.70
C ASP A 9 14.41 3.73 15.06
N SER A 10 13.48 3.08 14.36
CA SER A 10 12.04 3.19 14.65
C SER A 10 11.65 2.60 16.00
N LEU A 11 12.22 1.44 16.36
CA LEU A 11 12.06 0.82 17.67
C LEU A 11 12.55 1.74 18.78
N HIS A 12 13.75 2.32 18.61
CA HIS A 12 14.32 3.24 19.57
C HIS A 12 13.50 4.52 19.70
N PHE A 13 12.97 5.04 18.58
CA PHE A 13 12.11 6.23 18.57
C PHE A 13 10.79 6.01 19.33
N LEU A 14 10.14 4.87 19.15
CA LEU A 14 8.90 4.53 19.86
C LEU A 14 9.15 3.91 21.25
N GLY A 15 10.40 3.65 21.62
CA GLY A 15 10.78 3.03 22.89
C GLY A 15 10.34 1.57 23.00
N LEU A 16 10.36 0.84 21.90
CA LEU A 16 9.89 -0.53 21.78
C LEU A 16 11.05 -1.53 21.69
N ASN A 17 10.84 -2.73 22.22
CA ASN A 17 11.81 -3.82 22.16
C ASN A 17 11.72 -4.55 20.80
N PRO A 18 12.80 -5.24 20.33
CA PRO A 18 12.81 -5.99 19.07
C PRO A 18 11.89 -7.24 19.02
N GLY A 19 10.97 -7.39 19.97
CA GLY A 19 9.90 -8.39 20.00
C GLY A 19 8.57 -7.78 20.42
N PHE A 20 8.36 -6.51 20.09
CA PHE A 20 7.16 -5.75 20.44
C PHE A 20 5.91 -6.35 19.79
N THR A 21 4.79 -6.25 20.50
CA THR A 21 3.47 -6.64 19.98
C THR A 21 2.75 -5.44 19.33
N GLU A 22 1.75 -5.70 18.49
CA GLU A 22 0.92 -4.62 17.90
C GLU A 22 0.30 -3.73 18.99
N PHE A 23 -0.06 -4.34 20.13
CA PHE A 23 -0.61 -3.62 21.27
C PHE A 23 0.40 -2.60 21.83
N GLU A 24 1.64 -3.01 22.06
CA GLU A 24 2.71 -2.13 22.54
C GLU A 24 3.05 -1.03 21.52
N LEU A 25 3.07 -1.37 20.23
CA LEU A 25 3.28 -0.37 19.17
C LEU A 25 2.23 0.74 19.22
N LYS A 26 0.95 0.36 19.31
CA LYS A 26 -0.18 1.29 19.35
C LYS A 26 -0.21 2.09 20.65
N GLU A 27 0.13 1.46 21.78
CA GLU A 27 0.19 2.13 23.07
C GLU A 27 1.28 3.21 23.10
N SER A 28 2.49 2.87 22.64
CA SER A 28 3.61 3.81 22.54
C SER A 28 3.31 4.94 21.55
N TYR A 29 2.74 4.61 20.38
CA TYR A 29 2.30 5.63 19.42
C TYR A 29 1.30 6.60 20.04
N HIS A 30 0.26 6.12 20.73
CA HIS A 30 -0.75 6.99 21.34
C HIS A 30 -0.17 7.90 22.43
N LYS A 31 0.77 7.38 23.22
CA LYS A 31 1.50 8.17 24.23
C LYS A 31 2.31 9.30 23.59
N LEU A 32 3.06 9.00 22.52
CA LEU A 32 3.89 9.98 21.82
C LEU A 32 3.06 10.95 20.97
N ALA A 33 1.98 10.49 20.35
CA ALA A 33 1.07 11.30 19.54
C ALA A 33 0.40 12.39 20.38
N LYS A 34 0.02 12.07 21.63
CA LYS A 34 -0.48 13.08 22.59
C LYS A 34 0.58 14.08 23.02
N LYS A 35 1.84 13.62 23.12
CA LYS A 35 2.96 14.46 23.54
C LYS A 35 3.38 15.44 22.44
N TYR A 36 3.45 14.95 21.20
CA TYR A 36 3.87 15.71 20.02
C TYR A 36 2.70 16.22 19.18
N HIS A 37 1.48 16.25 19.72
CA HIS A 37 0.34 16.75 18.97
C HIS A 37 0.59 18.23 18.61
N PRO A 38 0.31 18.69 17.37
CA PRO A 38 0.49 20.08 16.96
C PRO A 38 -0.23 21.09 17.88
N ASP A 39 -1.32 20.65 18.52
CA ASP A 39 -2.11 21.44 19.47
C ASP A 39 -1.43 21.61 20.85
N SER A 40 -0.30 20.94 21.11
CA SER A 40 0.48 21.11 22.35
C SER A 40 1.26 22.43 22.40
N GLY A 41 1.38 23.13 21.27
CA GLY A 41 1.97 24.47 21.17
C GLY A 41 3.50 24.52 21.19
N GLU A 42 4.20 23.37 21.14
CA GLU A 42 5.65 23.33 20.96
C GLU A 42 6.04 23.45 19.48
N PHE A 43 6.97 24.37 19.16
CA PHE A 43 7.41 24.69 17.79
C PHE A 43 8.00 23.49 17.03
N THR A 44 8.41 22.43 17.74
CA THR A 44 8.96 21.20 17.15
C THR A 44 7.95 20.04 17.07
N SER A 45 6.73 20.22 17.56
CA SER A 45 5.70 19.16 17.61
C SER A 45 5.32 18.66 16.22
N ASP A 46 5.18 19.55 15.24
CA ASP A 46 4.78 19.16 13.87
C ASP A 46 5.78 18.20 13.21
N VAL A 47 7.07 18.49 13.35
CA VAL A 47 8.14 17.66 12.78
C VAL A 47 8.24 16.32 13.52
N MET A 48 8.13 16.35 14.85
CA MET A 48 8.17 15.14 15.68
C MET A 48 6.94 14.25 15.45
N PHE A 49 5.77 14.83 15.21
CA PHE A 49 4.55 14.09 14.89
C PHE A 49 4.63 13.40 13.52
N LEU A 50 5.21 14.09 12.53
CA LEU A 50 5.43 13.52 11.20
C LEU A 50 6.42 12.34 11.27
N GLU A 51 7.53 12.50 11.99
CA GLU A 51 8.52 11.44 12.16
C GLU A 51 7.95 10.26 12.97
N LEU A 52 7.12 10.53 13.98
CA LEU A 52 6.39 9.51 14.73
C LEU A 52 5.49 8.66 13.82
N ASN A 53 4.73 9.30 12.92
CA ASN A 53 3.89 8.57 11.97
C ASN A 53 4.73 7.69 11.04
N LYS A 54 5.85 8.22 10.53
CA LYS A 54 6.75 7.48 9.65
C LYS A 54 7.36 6.24 10.32
N HIS A 55 7.78 6.37 11.58
CA HIS A 55 8.29 5.23 12.36
C HIS A 55 7.19 4.22 12.69
N TYR A 56 5.97 4.68 12.99
CA TYR A 56 4.82 3.81 13.24
C TYR A 56 4.50 2.95 12.01
N GLU A 57 4.40 3.56 10.82
CA GLU A 57 4.14 2.85 9.55
C GLU A 57 5.28 1.87 9.19
N SER A 58 6.53 2.17 9.57
CA SER A 58 7.65 1.26 9.34
C SER A 58 7.59 0.01 10.23
N LEU A 59 7.20 0.16 11.50
CA LEU A 59 7.10 -0.95 12.47
C LEU A 59 5.86 -1.83 12.24
N LYS A 60 4.70 -1.18 12.15
CA LYS A 60 3.88 -1.22 10.95
C LYS A 60 3.94 -2.42 10.01
N ASP A 61 4.48 -2.10 8.84
CA ASP A 61 4.76 -3.01 7.74
C ASP A 61 5.66 -4.19 8.17
N PHE A 62 6.63 -3.97 9.07
CA PHE A 62 7.48 -5.06 9.57
C PHE A 62 6.68 -6.14 10.30
N LEU A 63 5.72 -5.73 11.16
CA LEU A 63 4.85 -6.65 11.88
C LEU A 63 3.92 -7.40 10.93
N LEU A 64 3.45 -6.76 9.86
CA LEU A 64 2.62 -7.39 8.83
C LEU A 64 3.40 -8.46 8.06
N ILE A 65 4.63 -8.15 7.63
CA ILE A 65 5.51 -9.07 6.91
C ILE A 65 5.91 -10.26 7.81
N HIS A 66 6.23 -10.03 9.08
CA HIS A 66 6.58 -11.11 10.01
C HIS A 66 5.36 -11.95 10.44
N SER A 67 4.17 -11.35 10.53
CA SER A 67 2.93 -12.11 10.78
C SER A 67 2.58 -13.00 9.58
N GLU A 68 2.82 -12.56 8.35
CA GLU A 68 2.61 -13.40 7.15
C GLU A 68 3.57 -14.60 7.09
N GLU A 69 4.80 -14.48 7.63
CA GLU A 69 5.74 -15.61 7.74
C GLU A 69 5.29 -16.67 8.77
N GLU A 70 4.58 -16.28 9.83
CA GLU A 70 4.01 -17.21 10.82
C GLU A 70 2.62 -17.76 10.43
N PHE A 71 1.90 -17.13 9.50
CA PHE A 71 0.53 -17.50 9.11
C PHE A 71 0.39 -18.52 7.95
N ILE A 72 1.43 -19.33 7.67
CA ILE A 72 1.26 -20.63 6.98
C ILE A 72 0.90 -21.73 8.02
N GLY A 73 0.13 -21.36 9.04
CA GLY A 73 -0.26 -22.29 10.09
C GLY A 73 -1.34 -21.72 11.00
N THR A 74 -2.58 -22.15 10.74
CA THR A 74 -3.64 -22.36 11.75
C THR A 74 -4.77 -21.32 11.78
N GLU A 75 -5.97 -21.88 11.77
CA GLU A 75 -7.28 -21.32 11.53
C GLU A 75 -7.87 -20.52 12.73
N VAL A 76 -8.58 -19.44 12.38
CA VAL A 76 -9.84 -18.90 12.94
C VAL A 76 -10.04 -18.86 14.46
N ARG A 77 -10.30 -17.65 14.99
CA ARG A 77 -11.38 -17.40 15.98
C ARG A 77 -11.81 -15.93 16.04
N GLU A 78 -13.09 -15.71 15.80
CA GLU A 78 -13.87 -14.47 15.97
C GLU A 78 -14.04 -14.13 17.46
N ASP A 79 -14.14 -12.84 17.85
CA ASP A 79 -15.31 -12.24 18.55
C ASP A 79 -15.08 -10.78 19.07
N LEU A 80 -15.98 -9.89 18.63
CA LEU A 80 -16.57 -8.64 19.21
C LEU A 80 -15.76 -7.44 19.78
N GLY A 81 -16.08 -6.23 19.26
CA GLY A 81 -16.09 -4.98 20.04
C GLY A 81 -15.87 -3.65 19.27
N SER A 82 -16.93 -3.04 18.73
CA SER A 82 -16.95 -1.71 18.08
C SER A 82 -16.37 -0.55 18.93
N PHE A 83 -15.59 0.35 18.32
CA PHE A 83 -15.79 1.81 18.33
C PHE A 83 -14.93 2.50 17.23
N ASP A 84 -15.40 3.66 16.80
CA ASP A 84 -15.30 4.26 15.47
C ASP A 84 -13.99 5.04 15.15
N LYS A 85 -13.60 4.99 13.87
CA LYS A 85 -12.91 5.99 13.00
C LYS A 85 -11.54 6.57 13.37
N ASN A 86 -10.51 5.97 12.75
CA ASN A 86 -9.49 6.61 11.89
C ASN A 86 -8.46 5.51 11.53
N ASN A 87 -8.85 4.50 10.75
CA ASN A 87 -8.81 4.46 9.29
C ASN A 87 -7.38 4.56 8.71
N LEU A 88 -6.67 3.41 8.72
CA LEU A 88 -5.80 2.98 7.61
C LEU A 88 -5.29 1.54 7.76
N TYR A 89 -6.00 0.63 8.46
CA TYR A 89 -5.67 -0.79 8.44
C TYR A 89 -6.94 -1.65 8.39
N THR A 90 -7.03 -2.39 7.28
CA THR A 90 -7.61 -3.73 7.17
C THR A 90 -8.93 -3.97 7.91
N LYS A 91 -10.01 -3.38 7.40
CA LYS A 91 -11.20 -4.22 7.23
C LYS A 91 -10.89 -5.10 6.02
N PRO A 92 -10.97 -6.45 6.09
CA PRO A 92 -11.09 -7.21 4.86
C PRO A 92 -12.28 -6.60 4.14
N SER A 93 -12.04 -5.96 3.00
CA SER A 93 -13.14 -5.47 2.18
C SER A 93 -14.08 -6.65 2.00
N LYS A 94 -15.39 -6.47 2.22
CA LYS A 94 -16.39 -7.55 2.09
C LYS A 94 -16.38 -8.22 0.71
N ASP A 95 -15.66 -7.62 -0.23
CA ASP A 95 -15.46 -8.09 -1.57
C ASP A 95 -14.16 -8.92 -1.69
N PRO A 96 -14.24 -10.21 -2.06
CA PRO A 96 -13.07 -11.06 -2.28
C PRO A 96 -12.15 -10.50 -3.39
N VAL A 97 -12.69 -9.62 -4.23
CA VAL A 97 -12.04 -8.92 -5.34
C VAL A 97 -11.02 -7.88 -4.88
N PHE A 98 -11.14 -7.33 -3.67
CA PHE A 98 -10.36 -6.15 -3.28
C PHE A 98 -8.85 -6.39 -3.32
N HIS A 99 -8.39 -7.56 -2.87
CA HIS A 99 -6.96 -7.89 -2.87
C HIS A 99 -6.43 -8.05 -4.30
N GLU A 100 -7.18 -8.73 -5.17
CA GLU A 100 -6.83 -8.89 -6.59
C GLU A 100 -6.81 -7.53 -7.32
N TYR A 101 -7.82 -6.69 -7.06
CA TYR A 101 -7.90 -5.34 -7.61
C TYR A 101 -6.74 -4.46 -7.14
N LYS A 102 -6.45 -4.48 -5.83
CA LYS A 102 -5.36 -3.69 -5.24
C LYS A 102 -4.01 -4.09 -5.83
N LEU A 103 -3.73 -5.39 -5.91
CA LEU A 103 -2.49 -5.90 -6.48
C LEU A 103 -2.35 -5.53 -7.96
N ALA A 104 -3.46 -5.57 -8.72
CA ALA A 104 -3.48 -5.13 -10.11
C ALA A 104 -3.19 -3.62 -10.24
N LYS A 105 -3.75 -2.78 -9.37
CA LYS A 105 -3.46 -1.33 -9.34
C LYS A 105 -2.01 -1.01 -8.99
N GLU A 106 -1.42 -1.75 -8.07
CA GLU A 106 -0.01 -1.59 -7.71
C GLU A 106 0.89 -1.92 -8.91
N LYS A 107 0.65 -3.06 -9.58
CA LYS A 107 1.38 -3.46 -10.78
C LYS A 107 1.19 -2.50 -11.96
N GLU A 108 -0.02 -1.99 -12.15
CA GLU A 108 -0.30 -0.94 -13.12
C GLU A 108 0.59 0.28 -12.88
N THR A 109 0.62 0.74 -11.63
CA THR A 109 1.38 1.93 -11.22
C THR A 109 2.88 1.71 -11.40
N GLU A 110 3.37 0.55 -10.99
CA GLU A 110 4.78 0.16 -11.14
C GLU A 110 5.20 0.14 -12.61
N ALA A 111 4.41 -0.48 -13.49
CA ALA A 111 4.70 -0.55 -14.91
C ALA A 111 4.75 0.85 -15.55
N ILE A 112 3.78 1.71 -15.23
CA ILE A 112 3.73 3.09 -15.72
C ILE A 112 4.93 3.90 -15.21
N LEU A 113 5.26 3.80 -13.93
CA LEU A 113 6.41 4.50 -13.34
C LEU A 113 7.72 4.08 -13.99
N HIS A 114 7.94 2.77 -14.15
CA HIS A 114 9.14 2.23 -14.79
C HIS A 114 9.27 2.70 -16.25
N TYR A 115 8.17 2.80 -16.98
CA TYR A 115 8.15 3.39 -18.32
C TYR A 115 8.59 4.87 -18.33
N TYR A 116 8.11 5.67 -17.37
CA TYR A 116 8.51 7.08 -17.25
C TYR A 116 9.95 7.27 -16.78
N GLU A 117 10.42 6.43 -15.85
CA GLU A 117 11.80 6.45 -15.33
C GLU A 117 12.79 6.21 -16.48
N LYS A 118 12.54 5.22 -17.32
CA LYS A 118 13.40 4.93 -18.47
C LYS A 118 13.35 5.98 -19.58
N ARG A 119 12.22 6.67 -19.77
CA ARG A 119 12.11 7.75 -20.78
C ARG A 119 12.62 9.11 -20.31
N ASN A 120 13.12 9.24 -19.07
CA ASN A 120 13.72 10.48 -18.55
C ASN A 120 12.83 11.72 -18.85
N LEU A 121 11.51 11.58 -18.67
CA LEU A 121 10.51 12.65 -18.88
C LEU A 121 10.31 13.16 -20.33
N HIS A 122 10.67 12.39 -21.37
CA HIS A 122 10.36 12.78 -22.75
C HIS A 122 8.85 12.69 -23.09
N PRO A 123 8.33 13.58 -23.98
CA PRO A 123 6.91 13.60 -24.40
C PRO A 123 6.44 12.23 -24.89
N ILE A 124 5.28 11.77 -24.43
CA ILE A 124 4.71 10.44 -24.71
C ILE A 124 4.63 10.25 -26.25
N GLU A 125 5.52 9.42 -26.77
CA GLU A 125 5.53 9.03 -28.19
C GLU A 125 4.85 7.67 -28.27
N LEU A 126 3.63 7.65 -28.79
CA LEU A 126 2.77 6.44 -28.90
C LEU A 126 3.16 5.54 -30.10
N SER A 127 4.17 5.94 -30.86
CA SER A 127 4.63 5.24 -32.06
C SER A 127 5.38 3.94 -31.70
N GLU A 128 4.76 2.78 -31.95
CA GLU A 128 5.30 1.42 -31.71
C GLU A 128 6.69 1.20 -32.33
N SER A 129 6.93 1.81 -33.50
CA SER A 129 8.18 1.67 -34.26
C SER A 129 9.38 2.38 -33.62
N LEU A 130 9.15 3.34 -32.72
CA LEU A 130 10.18 4.18 -32.10
C LEU A 130 10.37 3.88 -30.60
N ASN A 131 9.41 3.22 -29.96
CA ASN A 131 9.35 3.12 -28.50
C ASN A 131 9.37 1.66 -28.02
N LYS A 132 10.57 1.08 -27.89
CA LYS A 132 10.77 -0.27 -27.32
C LYS A 132 10.25 -0.37 -25.88
N GLU A 133 10.28 0.73 -25.14
CA GLU A 133 9.77 0.78 -23.76
C GLU A 133 8.24 0.78 -23.71
N LEU A 134 7.56 1.29 -24.75
CA LEU A 134 6.09 1.15 -24.88
C LEU A 134 5.69 -0.32 -25.10
N VAL A 135 6.47 -1.06 -25.90
CA VAL A 135 6.25 -2.51 -26.10
C VAL A 135 6.43 -3.26 -24.77
N GLN A 136 7.43 -2.89 -23.97
CA GLN A 136 7.65 -3.48 -22.66
C GLN A 136 6.52 -3.11 -21.68
N LEU A 137 6.11 -1.83 -21.64
CA LEU A 137 4.97 -1.37 -20.83
C LEU A 137 3.70 -2.15 -21.14
N ARG A 138 3.38 -2.36 -22.43
CA ARG A 138 2.21 -3.15 -22.84
C ARG A 138 2.27 -4.59 -22.35
N LYS A 139 3.45 -5.22 -22.43
CA LYS A 139 3.67 -6.57 -21.93
C LYS A 139 3.47 -6.67 -20.42
N ASP A 140 3.88 -5.64 -19.68
CA ASP A 140 3.73 -5.60 -18.22
C ASP A 140 2.29 -5.24 -17.79
N LEU A 141 1.55 -4.50 -18.61
CA LEU A 141 0.14 -4.16 -18.40
C LEU A 141 -0.84 -5.28 -18.85
N GLU A 142 -0.43 -6.18 -19.73
CA GLU A 142 -1.25 -7.32 -20.19
C GLU A 142 -1.78 -8.21 -19.05
N PRO A 143 -0.98 -8.65 -18.05
CA PRO A 143 -1.49 -9.40 -16.91
C PRO A 143 -2.44 -8.56 -16.04
N VAL A 144 -2.23 -7.24 -15.92
CA VAL A 144 -3.10 -6.33 -15.17
C VAL A 144 -4.48 -6.25 -15.83
N LEU A 145 -4.53 -6.09 -17.15
CA LEU A 145 -5.77 -6.09 -17.93
C LEU A 145 -6.53 -7.41 -17.79
N SER A 146 -5.81 -8.54 -17.75
CA SER A 146 -6.42 -9.86 -17.52
C SER A 146 -7.11 -9.91 -16.16
N VAL A 147 -6.48 -9.37 -15.10
CA VAL A 147 -7.09 -9.33 -13.76
C VAL A 147 -8.35 -8.45 -13.76
N TYR A 148 -8.32 -7.26 -14.36
CA TYR A 148 -9.54 -6.43 -14.47
C TYR A 148 -10.65 -7.13 -15.25
N ALA A 149 -10.33 -7.82 -16.34
CA ALA A 149 -11.31 -8.59 -17.10
C ALA A 149 -11.90 -9.76 -16.28
N GLU A 150 -11.08 -10.45 -15.48
CA GLU A 150 -11.55 -11.50 -14.58
C GLU A 150 -12.46 -10.95 -13.48
N ILE A 151 -12.12 -9.80 -12.89
CA ILE A 151 -12.93 -9.11 -11.88
C ILE A 151 -14.31 -8.76 -12.46
N LEU A 152 -14.33 -8.18 -13.66
CA LEU A 152 -15.58 -7.83 -14.35
C LEU A 152 -16.44 -9.06 -14.66
N LYS A 153 -15.81 -10.20 -14.97
CA LYS A 153 -16.51 -11.44 -15.34
C LYS A 153 -17.03 -12.20 -14.11
N LYS A 154 -16.22 -12.34 -13.06
CA LYS A 154 -16.53 -13.13 -11.87
C LYS A 154 -17.36 -12.33 -10.85
N HIS A 155 -17.16 -11.01 -10.79
CA HIS A 155 -17.75 -10.17 -9.76
C HIS A 155 -18.33 -8.86 -10.31
N PRO A 156 -19.33 -8.92 -11.21
CA PRO A 156 -19.92 -7.74 -11.83
C PRO A 156 -20.66 -6.81 -10.86
N THR A 157 -21.04 -7.31 -9.68
CA THR A 157 -21.73 -6.54 -8.62
C THR A 157 -20.78 -5.97 -7.57
N SER A 158 -19.46 -6.19 -7.72
CA SER A 158 -18.45 -5.68 -6.81
C SER A 158 -18.34 -4.17 -6.91
N LEU A 159 -18.05 -3.51 -5.79
CA LEU A 159 -17.76 -2.07 -5.76
C LEU A 159 -16.55 -1.72 -6.65
N TRP A 160 -15.62 -2.66 -6.78
CA TRP A 160 -14.38 -2.49 -7.55
C TRP A 160 -14.53 -2.83 -9.02
N ALA A 161 -15.64 -3.45 -9.43
CA ALA A 161 -15.87 -3.78 -10.84
C ALA A 161 -16.01 -2.53 -11.71
N SER A 162 -16.71 -1.49 -11.21
CA SER A 162 -16.79 -0.21 -11.94
C SER A 162 -15.43 0.47 -12.07
N ASP A 163 -14.63 0.47 -11.01
CA ASP A 163 -13.31 1.12 -10.99
C ASP A 163 -12.28 0.33 -11.83
N ALA A 164 -12.38 -1.00 -11.84
CA ALA A 164 -11.63 -1.88 -12.73
C ALA A 164 -11.99 -1.65 -14.20
N LYS A 165 -13.27 -1.40 -14.52
CA LYS A 165 -13.71 -1.03 -15.87
C LYS A 165 -13.08 0.29 -16.32
N ASP A 166 -13.13 1.31 -15.46
CA ASP A 166 -12.55 2.62 -15.78
C ASP A 166 -11.03 2.54 -15.95
N SER A 167 -10.35 1.78 -15.08
CA SER A 167 -8.92 1.52 -15.20
C SER A 167 -8.59 0.76 -16.49
N PHE A 168 -9.40 -0.24 -16.86
CA PHE A 168 -9.25 -0.98 -18.12
C PHE A 168 -9.34 -0.05 -19.34
N GLU A 169 -10.36 0.82 -19.41
CA GLU A 169 -10.49 1.77 -20.52
C GLU A 169 -9.36 2.80 -20.55
N ARG A 170 -8.90 3.29 -19.40
CA ARG A 170 -7.72 4.18 -19.34
C ARG A 170 -6.48 3.52 -19.88
N LEU A 171 -6.26 2.24 -19.59
CA LEU A 171 -5.07 1.54 -20.06
C LEU A 171 -5.10 1.29 -21.57
N ARG A 172 -6.27 1.27 -22.21
CA ARG A 172 -6.36 1.14 -23.69
C ARG A 172 -5.69 2.29 -24.43
N VAL A 173 -5.50 3.46 -23.81
CA VAL A 173 -4.77 4.58 -24.43
C VAL A 173 -3.33 4.21 -24.81
N TRP A 174 -2.74 3.22 -24.14
CA TRP A 174 -1.39 2.73 -24.44
C TRP A 174 -1.33 1.85 -25.70
N TRP A 175 -2.49 1.44 -26.22
CA TRP A 175 -2.67 0.68 -27.46
C TRP A 175 -3.34 1.50 -28.58
N SER A 176 -3.53 2.81 -28.39
CA SER A 176 -4.04 3.73 -29.42
C SER A 176 -2.92 4.37 -30.22
#